data_AF-A0A1H2B2Y6-F1
#
_entry.id   AF-A0A1H2B2Y6-F1
#
_cell.length_a   1.000
_cell.length_b   1.000
_cell.length_c   1.000
_cell.angle_alpha   90.00
_cell.angle_beta   90.00
_cell.angle_gamma   90.00
#
_symmetry.space_group_name_H-M   'P 1'
#
loop_
_entity.id
_entity.type
_entity.pdbx_description
1 polymer ?
#
loop_
_entity_poly.entity_id
_entity_poly.type
_entity_poly.pdbx_seq_one_letter_code
_entity_poly.pdbx_strand_id
1 'polypeptide(L)'
;MALCGASKRGNGEPCKRHAVPGSSRCKLHGGKSTGPKDPARPVGNSRAAKPGSIYSQFLTQEERADFNAAELDQIDDELRLTKVLLGRVLLASGDGHDLLSDRYLGRIESLTKTKEDLINKRLLNEKLRRELEDPNQGLPEPKQVIIGVEDASDPEAE
;
A
#
# COMPACT_ATOMS: atom_id res chain seq x y z
N MET A 1 14.85 -42.33 15.95
CA MET A 1 15.01 -40.88 16.24
C MET A 1 13.72 -40.16 15.87
N ALA A 2 13.16 -39.37 16.78
CA ALA A 2 11.95 -38.60 16.52
C ALA A 2 12.16 -37.60 15.37
N LEU A 3 11.09 -37.26 14.64
CA LEU A 3 11.11 -36.20 13.63
C LEU A 3 11.10 -34.82 14.28
N CYS A 4 11.58 -33.82 13.55
CA CYS A 4 11.62 -32.42 13.96
C CYS A 4 10.21 -31.83 14.04
N GLY A 5 9.84 -31.28 15.21
CA GLY A 5 8.53 -30.69 15.46
C GLY A 5 8.31 -29.28 14.88
N ALA A 6 9.01 -28.89 13.82
CA ALA A 6 8.88 -27.57 13.19
C ALA A 6 8.26 -27.68 11.79
N SER A 7 7.53 -26.65 11.36
CA SER A 7 7.00 -26.56 9.98
C SER A 7 7.92 -25.77 9.05
N LYS A 8 7.86 -26.08 7.75
CA LYS A 8 8.53 -25.33 6.69
C LYS A 8 7.87 -23.97 6.50
N ARG A 9 8.68 -22.92 6.26
CA ARG A 9 8.19 -21.54 6.10
C ARG A 9 7.38 -21.30 4.82
N GLY A 10 7.70 -22.00 3.73
CA GLY A 10 7.07 -21.74 2.42
C GLY A 10 5.67 -22.33 2.27
N ASN A 11 5.43 -23.50 2.86
CA ASN A 11 4.19 -24.27 2.62
C ASN A 11 3.57 -24.88 3.89
N GLY A 12 4.09 -24.57 5.08
CA GLY A 12 3.53 -25.02 6.36
C GLY A 12 3.68 -26.51 6.68
N GLU A 13 4.18 -27.33 5.75
CA GLU A 13 4.36 -28.76 5.95
C GLU A 13 5.34 -29.09 7.10
N PRO A 14 5.13 -30.19 7.83
CA PRO A 14 6.04 -30.62 8.89
C PRO A 14 7.43 -30.95 8.36
N CYS A 15 8.45 -30.62 9.15
CA CYS A 15 9.84 -30.89 8.81
C CYS A 15 10.11 -32.40 8.86
N LYS A 16 10.49 -32.96 7.70
CA LYS A 16 10.78 -34.39 7.56
C LYS A 16 12.16 -34.81 8.07
N ARG A 17 12.94 -33.90 8.69
CA ARG A 17 14.28 -34.21 9.23
C ARG A 17 14.17 -34.76 10.65
N HIS A 18 15.10 -35.63 11.03
CA HIS A 18 15.21 -36.10 12.41
C HIS A 18 15.63 -34.99 13.37
N ALA A 19 15.04 -35.01 14.56
CA ALA A 19 15.47 -34.21 15.68
C ALA A 19 16.86 -34.67 16.16
N VAL A 20 17.64 -33.74 16.70
CA VAL A 20 18.92 -34.10 17.32
C VAL A 20 18.65 -34.70 18.72
N PRO A 21 19.51 -35.61 19.22
CA PRO A 21 19.35 -36.16 20.56
C PRO A 21 19.20 -35.07 21.63
N GLY A 22 18.21 -35.20 22.51
CA GLY A 22 17.93 -34.21 23.57
C GLY A 22 17.15 -32.97 23.12
N SER A 23 16.75 -32.86 21.85
CA SER A 23 15.91 -31.78 21.34
C SER A 23 14.69 -32.32 20.59
N SER A 24 13.61 -31.52 20.53
CA SER A 24 12.45 -31.79 19.66
C SER A 24 12.63 -31.26 18.23
N ARG A 25 13.77 -30.61 17.92
CA ARG A 25 14.00 -29.95 16.62
C ARG A 25 15.30 -30.41 15.96
N CYS A 26 15.36 -30.33 14.63
CA CYS A 26 16.57 -30.67 13.86
C CYS A 26 17.60 -29.55 13.91
N LYS A 27 18.84 -29.82 13.46
CA LYS A 27 19.93 -28.84 13.38
C LYS A 27 19.55 -27.52 12.70
N LEU A 28 18.71 -27.55 11.65
CA LEU A 28 18.28 -26.34 10.94
C LEU A 28 17.14 -25.56 11.60
N HIS A 29 16.38 -26.19 12.49
CA HIS A 29 15.23 -25.55 13.15
C HIS A 29 15.54 -25.30 14.63
N GLY A 30 16.80 -25.00 14.96
CA GLY A 30 17.21 -24.62 16.31
C GLY A 30 17.50 -25.79 17.24
N GLY A 31 17.58 -27.04 16.74
CA GLY A 31 17.93 -28.19 17.58
C GLY A 31 19.32 -28.11 18.23
N LYS A 32 20.21 -27.29 17.67
CA LYS A 32 21.53 -26.97 18.25
C LYS A 32 21.58 -25.60 18.95
N SER A 33 20.44 -24.93 19.12
CA SER A 33 20.42 -23.65 19.83
C SER A 33 20.70 -23.91 21.31
N THR A 34 21.69 -23.22 21.85
CA THR A 34 22.08 -23.28 23.26
C THR A 34 21.35 -22.23 24.11
N GLY A 35 20.28 -21.62 23.58
CA GLY A 35 19.59 -20.49 24.22
C GLY A 35 20.45 -19.21 24.27
N PRO A 36 19.94 -18.15 24.92
CA PRO A 36 20.72 -16.93 25.18
C PRO A 36 21.96 -17.25 26.02
N LYS A 37 23.09 -16.60 25.72
CA LYS A 37 24.35 -16.77 26.49
C LYS A 37 24.25 -16.27 27.93
N ASP A 38 23.30 -15.37 28.19
CA ASP A 38 23.01 -14.82 29.50
C ASP A 38 21.56 -15.23 29.87
N PRO A 39 21.36 -16.08 30.89
CA PRO A 39 20.03 -16.54 31.30
C PRO A 39 19.16 -15.43 31.89
N ALA A 40 19.75 -14.30 32.32
CA ALA A 40 19.01 -13.12 32.77
C ALA A 40 18.47 -12.29 31.58
N ARG A 41 18.99 -12.52 30.36
CA ARG A 41 18.52 -11.84 29.16
C ARG A 41 17.25 -12.53 28.63
N PRO A 42 16.17 -11.77 28.31
CA PRO A 42 14.92 -12.34 27.80
C PRO A 42 15.16 -13.26 26.60
N VAL A 43 14.53 -14.45 26.61
CA VAL A 43 14.55 -15.39 25.48
C VAL A 43 13.65 -14.84 24.38
N GLY A 44 14.24 -14.06 23.48
CA GLY A 44 13.54 -13.45 22.36
C GLY A 44 14.06 -12.06 22.03
N ASN A 45 13.77 -11.60 20.82
CA ASN A 45 14.01 -10.23 20.44
C ASN A 45 12.91 -9.34 21.06
N SER A 46 13.22 -8.54 22.09
CA SER A 46 12.28 -7.54 22.63
C SER A 46 11.97 -6.41 21.63
N ARG A 47 12.77 -6.30 20.56
CA ARG A 47 12.55 -5.48 19.36
C ARG A 47 11.94 -6.28 18.20
N ALA A 48 11.37 -7.47 18.44
CA ALA A 48 10.62 -8.17 17.40
C ALA A 48 9.44 -7.25 17.07
N ALA A 49 9.50 -6.63 15.90
CA ALA A 49 8.56 -5.62 15.47
C ALA A 49 7.14 -6.19 15.59
N LYS A 50 6.41 -5.74 16.61
CA LYS A 50 4.96 -5.89 16.65
C LYS A 50 4.40 -5.01 15.53
N PRO A 51 3.23 -5.34 14.95
CA PRO A 51 2.52 -4.40 14.09
C PRO A 51 2.32 -3.10 14.87
N GLY A 52 2.86 -2.00 14.36
CA GLY A 52 3.22 -0.81 15.16
C GLY A 52 4.73 -0.71 15.30
N SER A 53 5.37 -0.28 14.21
CA SER A 53 6.83 -0.19 14.08
C SER A 53 7.47 0.81 15.06
N ILE A 54 8.80 0.92 14.97
CA ILE A 54 9.72 1.84 15.69
C ILE A 54 9.16 3.26 15.93
N TYR A 55 8.15 3.71 15.17
CA TYR A 55 7.56 5.04 15.27
C TYR A 55 6.50 5.18 16.37
N SER A 56 5.83 4.09 16.76
CA SER A 56 4.76 4.09 17.78
C SER A 56 5.24 4.46 19.19
N GLN A 57 6.55 4.37 19.45
CA GLN A 57 7.18 4.74 20.72
C GLN A 57 7.35 6.26 20.90
N PHE A 58 7.17 7.05 19.83
CA PHE A 58 7.35 8.51 19.84
C PHE A 58 6.05 9.28 19.56
N LEU A 59 4.94 8.58 19.36
CA LEU A 59 3.63 9.21 19.18
C LEU A 59 3.06 9.63 20.53
N THR A 60 2.54 10.85 20.60
CA THR A 60 1.66 11.24 21.71
C THR A 60 0.36 10.44 21.64
N GLN A 61 -0.42 10.48 22.73
CA GLN A 61 -1.64 9.67 22.83
C GLN A 61 -2.69 10.09 21.78
N GLU A 62 -2.73 11.37 21.44
CA GLU A 62 -3.59 11.96 20.40
C GLU A 62 -3.17 11.50 19.00
N GLU A 63 -1.89 11.64 18.66
CA GLU A 63 -1.35 11.26 17.35
C GLU A 63 -1.38 9.76 17.08
N ARG A 64 -1.45 8.95 18.14
CA ARG A 64 -1.56 7.50 18.00
C ARG A 64 -2.94 7.08 17.53
N ALA A 65 -3.99 7.84 17.88
CA ALA A 65 -5.32 7.62 17.33
C ALA A 65 -5.33 7.96 15.84
N ASP A 66 -4.75 9.09 15.46
CA ASP A 66 -4.65 9.53 14.06
C ASP A 66 -3.80 8.57 13.22
N PHE A 67 -2.67 8.10 13.75
CA PHE A 67 -1.81 7.12 13.08
C PHE A 67 -2.50 5.78 12.87
N ASN A 68 -3.32 5.32 13.83
CA ASN A 68 -4.06 4.07 13.71
C ASN A 68 -5.32 4.19 12.83
N ALA A 69 -5.89 5.40 12.75
CA ALA A 69 -7.06 5.72 11.93
C ALA A 69 -6.69 6.02 10.46
N ALA A 70 -5.41 6.31 10.19
CA ALA A 70 -4.92 6.50 8.83
C ALA A 70 -5.08 5.21 8.02
N GLU A 71 -6.00 5.22 7.07
CA GLU A 71 -6.07 4.17 6.05
C GLU A 71 -4.88 4.35 5.09
N LEU A 72 -4.08 3.30 4.95
CA LEU A 72 -2.85 3.24 4.14
C LEU A 72 -3.04 3.52 2.64
N ASP A 73 -4.22 3.96 2.20
CA ASP A 73 -4.65 4.07 0.79
C ASP A 73 -4.76 5.51 0.28
N GLN A 74 -4.46 6.54 1.09
CA GLN A 74 -4.35 7.92 0.63
C GLN A 74 -2.92 8.42 0.81
N ILE A 75 -2.18 8.57 -0.28
CA ILE A 75 -0.80 9.13 -0.32
C ILE A 75 -0.70 10.47 0.43
N ASP A 76 -1.80 11.23 0.50
CA ASP A 76 -1.89 12.47 1.26
C ASP A 76 -1.69 12.28 2.78
N ASP A 77 -2.18 11.19 3.36
CA ASP A 77 -2.04 10.93 4.79
C ASP A 77 -0.62 10.47 5.12
N GLU A 78 0.00 9.70 4.23
CA GLU A 78 1.41 9.35 4.35
C GLU A 78 2.32 10.58 4.21
N LEU A 79 1.97 11.51 3.30
CA LEU A 79 2.70 12.76 3.12
C LEU A 79 2.60 13.67 4.35
N ARG A 80 1.40 13.81 4.92
CA ARG A 80 1.15 14.59 6.15
C ARG A 80 1.94 14.03 7.32
N LEU A 81 1.84 12.72 7.55
CA LEU A 81 2.54 12.04 8.63
C LEU A 81 4.07 12.20 8.49
N THR A 82 4.61 12.04 7.29
CA THR A 82 6.05 12.16 7.06
C THR A 82 6.56 13.59 7.32
N LYS A 83 5.78 14.62 6.96
CA LYS A 83 6.10 16.03 7.26
C LYS A 83 6.12 16.32 8.77
N VAL A 84 5.15 15.79 9.51
CA VAL A 84 5.10 15.91 10.98
C VAL A 84 6.33 15.26 11.61
N LEU A 85 6.68 14.05 11.17
CA LEU A 85 7.86 13.33 11.65
C LEU A 85 9.16 14.10 11.33
N LEU A 86 9.32 14.62 10.12
CA LEU A 86 10.48 15.44 9.75
C LEU A 86 10.61 16.68 10.66
N GLY A 87 9.51 17.41 10.89
CA GLY A 87 9.52 18.58 11.78
C GLY A 87 9.97 18.23 13.20
N ARG A 88 9.64 17.04 13.69
CA ARG A 88 10.07 16.57 15.02
C ARG A 88 11.54 16.16 15.06
N VAL A 89 12.05 15.55 14.00
CA VAL A 89 13.49 15.25 13.90
C VAL A 89 14.30 16.54 13.89
N LEU A 90 13.85 17.56 13.15
CA LEU A 90 14.52 18.86 13.09
C LEU A 90 14.49 19.62 14.44
N LEU A 91 13.49 19.37 15.29
CA LEU A 91 13.40 19.92 16.65
C LEU A 91 14.19 19.11 17.68
N ALA A 92 14.55 17.86 17.37
CA ALA A 92 15.33 17.00 18.24
C ALA A 92 16.84 17.28 18.10
N SER A 93 17.61 17.06 19.16
CA SER A 93 19.07 17.23 19.18
C SER A 93 19.75 15.93 19.61
N GLY A 94 20.95 15.62 19.07
CA GLY A 94 21.67 14.36 19.27
C GLY A 94 22.25 13.73 18.00
N ASP A 95 23.06 12.69 18.15
CA ASP A 95 23.72 12.02 17.01
C ASP A 95 22.73 11.17 16.20
N GLY A 96 22.75 11.36 14.87
CA GLY A 96 21.95 10.57 13.92
C GLY A 96 20.64 11.23 13.44
N HIS A 97 20.34 12.47 13.87
CA HIS A 97 19.18 13.22 13.38
C HIS A 97 19.31 13.65 11.92
N ASP A 98 20.52 13.96 11.44
CA ASP A 98 20.74 14.34 10.05
C ASP A 98 20.33 13.21 9.09
N LEU A 99 20.77 11.98 9.38
CA LEU A 99 20.42 10.79 8.59
C LEU A 99 18.92 10.48 8.61
N LEU A 100 18.27 10.74 9.74
CA LEU A 100 16.83 10.53 9.89
C LEU A 100 16.04 11.62 9.14
N SER A 101 16.54 12.86 9.17
CA SER A 101 16.00 14.01 8.42
C SER A 101 16.09 13.76 6.92
N ASP A 102 17.26 13.35 6.43
CA ASP A 102 17.49 13.04 5.01
C ASP A 102 16.55 11.92 4.52
N ARG A 103 16.36 10.89 5.34
CA ARG A 103 15.46 9.78 5.00
C ARG A 103 14.00 10.23 4.90
N TYR A 104 13.52 11.04 5.84
CA TYR A 104 12.14 11.54 5.79
C TYR A 104 11.93 12.55 4.67
N LEU A 105 12.92 13.40 4.42
CA LEU A 105 12.91 14.32 3.28
C LEU A 105 12.77 13.56 1.96
N GLY A 106 13.59 12.52 1.74
CA GLY A 106 13.49 11.68 0.55
C GLY A 106 12.14 10.95 0.42
N ARG A 107 11.51 10.55 1.54
CA ARG A 107 10.16 9.97 1.51
C ARG A 107 9.11 11.01 1.11
N ILE A 108 9.20 12.25 1.61
CA ILE A 108 8.31 13.36 1.22
C ILE A 108 8.42 13.64 -0.28
N GLU A 109 9.63 13.73 -0.81
CA GLU A 109 9.87 13.96 -2.24
C GLU A 109 9.25 12.85 -3.10
N SER A 110 9.49 11.59 -2.73
CA SER A 110 8.95 10.42 -3.43
C SER A 110 7.41 10.39 -3.42
N LEU A 111 6.79 10.66 -2.28
CA LEU A 111 5.32 10.68 -2.16
C LEU A 111 4.71 11.87 -2.92
N THR A 112 5.36 13.03 -2.90
CA THR A 112 4.93 14.22 -3.65
C THR A 112 4.93 13.93 -5.15
N LYS A 113 6.00 13.33 -5.68
CA LYS A 113 6.07 12.92 -7.08
C LYS A 113 4.98 11.92 -7.45
N THR A 114 4.74 10.93 -6.60
CA THR A 114 3.70 9.92 -6.84
C THR A 114 2.31 10.56 -6.88
N LYS A 115 2.05 11.56 -6.01
CA LYS A 115 0.80 12.32 -6.02
C LYS A 115 0.62 13.09 -7.34
N GLU A 116 1.63 13.79 -7.82
CA GLU A 116 1.59 14.53 -9.08
C GLU A 116 1.29 13.60 -10.26
N ASP A 117 1.95 12.44 -10.33
CA ASP A 117 1.71 11.44 -11.37
C ASP A 117 0.27 10.92 -11.38
N LEU A 118 -0.32 10.68 -10.19
CA LEU A 118 -1.70 10.24 -10.09
C LEU A 118 -2.70 11.32 -10.50
N ILE A 119 -2.43 12.58 -10.16
CA ILE A 119 -3.25 13.72 -10.60
C ILE A 119 -3.23 13.82 -12.13
N ASN A 120 -2.04 13.74 -12.74
CA ASN A 120 -1.90 13.77 -14.19
C ASN A 120 -2.64 12.62 -14.87
N LYS A 121 -2.51 11.40 -14.34
CA LYS A 121 -3.25 10.23 -14.83
C LYS A 121 -4.76 10.42 -14.71
N ARG A 122 -5.25 10.99 -13.60
CA ARG A 122 -6.67 11.26 -13.40
C ARG A 122 -7.21 12.23 -14.45
N LEU A 123 -6.51 13.34 -14.68
CA LEU A 123 -6.89 14.34 -15.68
C LEU A 123 -6.88 13.76 -17.09
N LEU A 124 -5.88 12.93 -17.42
CA LEU A 124 -5.82 12.24 -18.70
C LEU A 124 -7.02 11.30 -18.90
N ASN A 125 -7.36 10.51 -17.88
CA ASN A 125 -8.53 9.64 -17.93
C ASN A 125 -9.82 10.44 -18.10
N GLU A 126 -9.96 11.58 -17.42
CA GLU A 126 -11.12 12.46 -17.59
C GLU A 126 -11.24 13.00 -19.02
N LYS A 127 -10.11 13.43 -19.61
CA LYS A 127 -10.06 13.85 -21.01
C LYS A 127 -10.47 12.73 -21.97
N LEU A 128 -9.89 11.54 -21.82
CA LEU A 128 -10.21 10.38 -22.66
C LEU A 128 -11.69 9.98 -22.53
N ARG A 129 -12.26 10.07 -21.32
CA ARG A 129 -13.69 9.81 -21.12
C ARG A 129 -14.57 10.77 -21.90
N ARG A 130 -14.24 12.07 -21.93
CA ARG A 130 -14.96 13.07 -22.74
C ARG A 130 -14.79 12.85 -24.25
N GLU A 131 -13.62 12.39 -24.69
CA GLU A 131 -13.38 12.07 -26.11
C GLU A 131 -14.13 10.81 -26.57
N LEU A 132 -14.38 9.87 -25.65
CA LEU A 132 -15.14 8.64 -25.91
C LEU A 132 -16.65 8.80 -25.73
N GLU A 133 -17.13 9.94 -25.22
CA GLU A 133 -18.56 10.21 -25.10
C GLU A 133 -19.16 10.32 -26.50
N ASP A 134 -20.13 9.45 -26.81
CA ASP A 134 -20.82 9.45 -28.10
C ASP A 134 -21.66 10.73 -28.21
N PRO A 135 -21.39 11.61 -29.19
CA PRO A 135 -22.14 12.85 -29.36
C PRO A 135 -23.62 12.62 -29.69
N ASN A 136 -23.99 11.41 -30.13
CA ASN A 136 -25.38 11.03 -30.41
C ASN A 136 -26.04 10.29 -29.25
N GLN A 137 -25.36 10.15 -28.11
CA GLN A 137 -25.91 9.45 -26.95
C GLN A 137 -27.14 10.18 -26.42
N GLY A 138 -28.30 9.51 -26.46
CA GLY A 138 -29.57 10.08 -26.03
C GLY A 138 -30.33 10.89 -27.08
N LEU A 139 -29.81 11.00 -28.31
CA LEU A 139 -30.61 11.47 -29.44
C LEU A 139 -31.66 10.40 -29.82
N PRO A 140 -32.86 10.81 -30.22
CA PRO A 140 -33.86 9.87 -30.73
C PRO A 140 -33.31 9.15 -31.96
N GLU A 141 -33.70 7.89 -32.16
CA GLU A 141 -33.32 7.14 -33.36
C GLU A 141 -33.66 7.95 -34.63
N PRO A 142 -32.73 8.02 -35.60
CA PRO A 142 -32.94 8.78 -36.82
C PRO A 142 -34.17 8.24 -37.55
N LYS A 143 -35.20 9.08 -37.68
CA LYS A 143 -36.40 8.72 -38.43
C LYS A 143 -36.13 8.92 -39.92
N GLN A 144 -36.36 7.87 -40.70
CA GLN A 144 -36.33 7.97 -42.16
C GLN A 144 -37.57 8.72 -42.63
N VAL A 145 -37.38 9.91 -43.22
CA VAL A 145 -38.47 10.68 -43.83
C VAL A 145 -38.43 10.41 -45.33
N ILE A 146 -39.49 9.78 -45.84
CA ILE A 146 -39.70 9.61 -47.29
C ILE A 146 -40.55 10.79 -47.74
N ILE A 147 -39.96 11.68 -48.51
CA ILE A 147 -40.67 12.81 -49.12
C ILE A 147 -41.13 12.34 -50.50
N GLY A 148 -42.44 12.11 -50.63
CA GLY A 148 -43.07 11.97 -51.94
C GLY A 148 -43.09 13.34 -52.61
N VAL A 149 -42.55 13.42 -53.82
CA VAL A 149 -42.63 14.62 -54.66
C VAL A 149 -43.49 14.24 -55.85
N GLU A 150 -44.67 14.84 -55.94
CA GLU A 150 -45.57 14.69 -57.09
C GLU A 150 -45.35 15.87 -58.04
N ASP A 151 -45.42 15.60 -59.33
CA ASP A 151 -45.29 16.63 -60.35
C ASP A 151 -46.60 17.41 -60.42
N ALA A 152 -46.57 18.71 -60.10
CA ALA A 152 -47.74 19.59 -60.13
C ALA A 152 -48.36 19.75 -61.53
N SER A 153 -47.70 19.23 -62.57
CA SER A 153 -48.19 19.19 -63.94
C SER A 153 -49.10 17.98 -64.21
N ASP A 154 -49.16 17.00 -63.31
CA ASP A 154 -50.02 15.83 -63.42
C ASP A 154 -51.48 16.21 -63.07
N PRO A 155 -52.45 16.06 -63.98
CA PRO A 155 -53.84 16.43 -63.73
C PRO A 155 -54.55 15.58 -62.67
N GLU A 156 -53.96 14.46 -62.24
CA GLU A 156 -54.51 13.60 -61.16
C GLU A 156 -53.81 13.80 -59.81
N ALA A 157 -52.84 14.72 -59.68
CA ALA A 157 -52.24 15.07 -58.40
C ALA A 157 -53.23 15.87 -57.51
N GLU A 158 -53.35 15.51 -56.22
CA GLU A 158 -54.26 16.15 -55.23
C GLU A 158 -53.72 17.47 -54.62
#